data_AF-A0A416ZNT3-F1
#
_entry.id   AF-A0A416ZNT3-F1
#
_cell.length_a   1.000
_cell.length_b   1.000
_cell.length_c   1.000
_cell.angle_alpha   90.00
_cell.angle_beta   90.00
_cell.angle_gamma   90.00
#
_symmetry.space_group_name_H-M   'P 1'
#
loop_
_entity.id
_entity.type
_entity.pdbx_description
1 polymer ?
#
loop_
_entity_poly.entity_id
_entity_poly.type
_entity_poly.pdbx_seq_one_letter_code
_entity_poly.pdbx_strand_id
1 'polypeptide(L)'
;MDISCLPTGWTYTVTETEPGTNFKASYSINGGTVTDGAEALFTMATTGSEEIQFTNTSTIAPPVTGRDIQNSSWIMMLIVALLIGMSGVVFFRKVKRKYR
;
A
#
# COMPACT_ATOMS: atom_id res chain seq x y z
N MET A 1 23.41 12.62 -9.24
CA MET A 1 23.99 13.25 -10.45
C MET A 1 24.33 14.63 -10.03
N ASP A 2 25.57 15.05 -10.22
CA ASP A 2 26.04 16.33 -9.72
C ASP A 2 26.45 17.20 -10.91
N ILE A 3 25.95 18.43 -10.93
CA ILE A 3 26.31 19.44 -11.93
C ILE A 3 27.04 20.58 -11.20
N SER A 4 28.21 20.96 -11.68
CA SER A 4 29.02 22.03 -11.12
C SER A 4 29.09 23.24 -12.04
N CYS A 5 29.54 24.38 -11.49
CA CYS A 5 29.78 25.63 -12.22
C CYS A 5 28.53 26.26 -12.86
N LEU A 6 27.35 26.03 -12.27
CA LEU A 6 26.10 26.68 -12.70
C LEU A 6 26.11 28.18 -12.33
N PRO A 7 25.81 29.08 -13.28
CA PRO A 7 25.59 30.50 -12.99
C PRO A 7 24.54 30.73 -11.90
N THR A 8 24.85 31.64 -10.97
CA THR A 8 23.94 32.06 -9.90
C THR A 8 22.93 33.09 -10.40
N GLY A 9 21.75 33.12 -9.79
CA GLY A 9 20.65 34.03 -10.17
C GLY A 9 19.90 33.63 -11.44
N TRP A 10 20.25 32.51 -12.06
CA TRP A 10 19.55 31.95 -13.22
C TRP A 10 18.49 30.96 -12.76
N THR A 11 17.39 30.91 -13.51
CA THR A 11 16.33 29.92 -13.31
C THR A 11 16.64 28.68 -14.14
N TYR A 12 16.60 27.52 -13.49
CA TYR A 12 16.81 26.22 -14.09
C TYR A 12 15.54 25.38 -13.97
N THR A 13 15.31 24.58 -15.01
CA THR A 13 14.23 23.59 -15.05
C THR A 13 14.85 22.20 -15.12
N VAL A 14 14.44 21.32 -14.22
CA VAL A 14 14.79 19.90 -14.25
C VAL A 14 13.51 19.12 -14.44
N THR A 15 13.43 18.36 -15.53
CA THR A 15 12.27 17.56 -15.87
C THR A 15 12.63 16.08 -15.79
N GLU A 16 11.83 15.32 -15.06
CA GLU A 16 11.84 13.86 -15.10
C GLU A 16 10.87 13.38 -16.19
N THR A 17 11.31 12.43 -17.02
CA THR A 17 10.42 11.77 -17.98
C THR A 17 9.31 11.05 -17.22
N GLU A 18 8.06 11.16 -17.69
CA GLU A 18 6.91 10.55 -17.02
C GLU A 18 7.16 9.07 -16.66
N PRO A 19 7.03 8.68 -15.39
CA PRO A 19 7.30 7.31 -14.92
C PRO A 19 6.25 6.28 -15.38
N GLY A 20 5.19 6.72 -16.07
CA GLY A 20 4.07 5.90 -16.54
C GLY A 20 2.81 6.03 -15.66
N THR A 21 1.72 5.44 -16.13
CA THR A 21 0.35 5.64 -15.57
C THR A 21 0.14 5.11 -14.16
N ASN A 22 1.00 4.21 -13.70
CA ASN A 22 0.91 3.55 -12.39
C ASN A 22 1.80 4.21 -11.33
N PHE A 23 2.30 5.41 -11.60
CA PHE A 23 3.20 6.13 -10.71
C PHE A 23 2.71 7.56 -10.52
N LYS A 24 2.90 8.07 -9.31
CA LYS A 24 2.78 9.50 -8.99
C LYS A 24 4.19 10.04 -8.78
N ALA A 25 4.61 10.96 -9.64
CA ALA A 25 5.86 11.70 -9.49
C ALA A 25 5.69 12.88 -8.52
N SER A 26 6.68 13.08 -7.67
CA SER A 26 6.83 14.27 -6.84
C SER A 26 8.29 14.64 -6.72
N TYR A 27 8.58 15.88 -6.36
CA TYR A 27 9.95 16.34 -6.13
C TYR A 27 10.07 17.20 -4.87
N SER A 28 11.31 17.33 -4.38
CA SER A 28 11.67 18.29 -3.33
C SER A 28 13.01 18.93 -3.66
N ILE A 29 13.19 20.18 -3.19
CA ILE A 29 14.43 20.94 -3.36
C ILE A 29 14.99 21.22 -1.97
N ASN A 30 16.27 20.88 -1.73
CA ASN A 30 16.99 20.99 -0.47
C ASN A 30 16.26 20.36 0.75
N GLY A 31 15.56 19.25 0.54
CA GLY A 31 14.76 18.62 1.58
C GLY A 31 13.58 19.47 2.07
N GLY A 32 13.16 20.46 1.26
CA GLY A 32 12.04 21.33 1.53
C GLY A 32 10.68 20.66 1.32
N THR A 33 9.68 21.46 0.92
CA THR A 33 8.31 20.95 0.71
C THR A 33 8.27 20.03 -0.51
N VAL A 34 7.58 18.89 -0.37
CA VAL A 34 7.31 17.99 -1.48
C VAL A 34 6.23 18.58 -2.38
N THR A 35 6.53 18.71 -3.66
CA THR A 35 5.63 19.22 -4.69
C THR A 35 5.26 18.11 -5.65
N ASP A 36 3.98 17.98 -5.97
CA ASP A 36 3.49 17.01 -6.95
C ASP A 36 3.87 17.46 -8.37
N GLY A 37 4.42 16.54 -9.17
CA GLY A 37 4.84 16.81 -10.54
C GLY A 37 6.23 16.26 -10.87
N ALA A 38 6.56 16.34 -12.16
CA ALA A 38 7.83 15.88 -12.72
C ALA A 38 8.71 17.03 -13.24
N GLU A 39 8.33 18.28 -12.97
CA GLU A 39 9.08 19.47 -13.40
C GLU A 39 9.43 20.33 -12.19
N ALA A 40 10.72 20.41 -11.87
CA ALA A 40 11.26 21.24 -10.81
C ALA A 40 11.84 22.53 -11.40
N LEU A 41 11.28 23.67 -10.99
CA LEU A 41 11.77 25.00 -11.34
C LEU A 41 12.39 25.66 -10.11
N PHE A 42 13.62 26.15 -10.23
CA PHE A 42 14.30 26.85 -9.14
C PHE A 42 15.29 27.89 -9.66
N THR A 43 15.59 28.88 -8.83
CA THR A 43 16.62 29.88 -9.11
C THR A 43 17.86 29.53 -8.30
N MET A 44 19.01 29.39 -8.96
CA MET A 44 20.26 29.04 -8.29
C MET A 44 20.69 30.16 -7.34
N ALA A 45 20.82 29.83 -6.05
CA ALA A 45 21.25 30.78 -5.05
C ALA A 45 22.68 31.30 -5.31
N THR A 46 22.99 32.49 -4.79
CA THR A 46 24.30 33.14 -4.93
C THR A 46 25.43 32.35 -4.26
N THR A 47 25.09 31.52 -3.26
CA THR A 47 26.02 30.67 -2.51
C THR A 47 25.34 29.37 -2.15
N GLY A 48 26.00 28.23 -2.42
CA GLY A 48 25.54 26.92 -2.01
C GLY A 48 25.33 25.96 -3.18
N SER A 49 24.83 24.77 -2.85
CA SER A 49 24.41 23.73 -3.78
C SER A 49 22.92 23.51 -3.62
N GLU A 50 22.23 23.26 -4.73
CA GLU A 50 20.82 22.90 -4.74
C GLU A 50 20.72 21.39 -4.92
N GLU A 51 20.06 20.69 -3.99
CA GLU A 51 19.77 19.26 -4.09
C GLU A 51 18.32 19.06 -4.53
N ILE A 52 18.11 18.29 -5.59
CA ILE A 52 16.78 17.99 -6.11
C ILE A 52 16.55 16.49 -6.02
N GLN A 53 15.48 16.10 -5.34
CA GLN A 53 15.10 14.71 -5.19
C GLN A 53 13.74 14.47 -5.85
N PHE A 54 13.72 13.64 -6.89
CA PHE A 54 12.50 13.10 -7.49
C PHE A 54 12.11 11.78 -6.82
N THR A 55 10.81 11.60 -6.57
CA THR A 55 10.22 10.41 -5.96
C THR A 55 9.05 9.91 -6.79
N ASN A 56 9.14 8.67 -7.26
CA ASN A 56 8.07 8.00 -8.00
C ASN A 56 7.38 6.98 -7.11
N THR A 57 6.13 7.26 -6.72
CA THR A 57 5.34 6.37 -5.87
C THR A 57 4.39 5.54 -6.71
N SER A 58 4.49 4.21 -6.64
CA SER A 58 3.55 3.31 -7.32
C SER A 58 2.13 3.45 -6.76
N THR A 59 1.15 3.58 -7.64
CA THR A 59 -0.29 3.63 -7.32
C THR A 59 -0.95 2.26 -7.39
N ILE A 60 -0.22 1.22 -7.83
CA ILE A 60 -0.71 -0.15 -7.80
C ILE A 60 -0.79 -0.58 -6.34
N ALA A 61 -2.02 -0.74 -5.84
CA ALA A 61 -2.23 -1.32 -4.53
C ALA A 61 -1.51 -2.68 -4.48
N PRO A 62 -0.73 -2.97 -3.41
CA PRO A 62 -0.13 -4.29 -3.27
C PRO A 62 -1.24 -5.33 -3.42
N PRO A 63 -1.00 -6.45 -4.11
CA PRO A 63 -2.03 -7.45 -4.33
C PRO A 63 -2.63 -7.80 -2.98
N VAL A 64 -3.94 -7.51 -2.82
CA VAL A 64 -4.70 -7.95 -1.66
C VAL A 64 -4.76 -9.47 -1.75
N THR A 65 -3.72 -10.10 -1.20
CA THR A 65 -3.71 -11.54 -0.93
C THR A 65 -4.51 -11.75 0.35
N GLY A 66 -5.75 -11.26 0.34
CA GLY A 66 -6.78 -11.70 1.24
C GLY A 66 -7.30 -13.00 0.66
N ARG A 67 -6.83 -14.13 1.19
CA ARG A 67 -7.55 -15.39 1.01
C ARG A 67 -8.96 -15.16 1.54
N ASP A 68 -9.89 -14.93 0.63
CA ASP A 68 -11.31 -14.99 0.94
C ASP A 68 -11.67 -16.45 1.22
N ILE A 69 -11.49 -16.86 2.49
CA ILE A 69 -12.00 -18.13 3.02
C ILE A 69 -13.43 -17.88 3.54
N GLN A 70 -14.27 -17.13 2.84
CA GLN A 70 -15.69 -17.04 3.20
C GLN A 70 -16.62 -17.82 2.27
N ASN A 71 -16.09 -18.51 1.26
CA ASN A 71 -16.92 -19.12 0.20
C ASN A 71 -16.91 -20.65 0.22
N SER A 72 -16.52 -21.28 1.33
CA SER A 72 -16.36 -22.73 1.35
C SER A 72 -17.64 -23.40 1.90
N SER A 73 -18.49 -23.83 0.96
CA SER A 73 -19.72 -24.57 1.23
C SER A 73 -19.52 -25.78 2.18
N TRP A 74 -18.30 -26.31 2.27
CA TRP A 74 -17.94 -27.43 3.14
C TRP A 74 -17.76 -27.04 4.62
N ILE A 75 -17.30 -25.82 4.93
CA ILE A 75 -17.18 -25.35 6.34
C ILE A 75 -18.57 -25.20 6.96
N MET A 76 -19.56 -24.69 6.20
CA MET A 76 -20.95 -24.61 6.67
C MET A 76 -21.54 -25.99 6.96
N MET A 77 -21.27 -26.98 6.10
CA MET A 77 -21.68 -28.37 6.36
C MET A 77 -21.03 -28.95 7.63
N LEU A 78 -19.75 -28.64 7.88
CA LEU A 78 -19.03 -29.12 9.07
C LEU A 78 -19.62 -28.54 10.36
N ILE A 79 -20.00 -27.25 10.35
CA ILE A 79 -20.69 -26.60 11.49
C ILE A 79 -22.07 -27.23 11.72
N VAL A 80 -22.85 -27.45 10.66
CA VAL A 80 -24.18 -28.09 10.77
C VAL A 80 -24.08 -29.51 11.32
N ALA A 81 -23.10 -30.31 10.86
CA ALA A 81 -22.87 -31.66 11.35
C ALA A 81 -22.51 -31.69 12.84
N LEU A 82 -21.68 -30.75 13.31
CA LEU A 82 -21.34 -30.61 14.74
C LEU A 82 -22.56 -30.32 15.61
N LEU A 83 -23.45 -29.42 15.19
CA LEU A 83 -24.67 -29.06 15.95
C LEU A 83 -25.64 -30.25 16.08
N ILE A 84 -25.82 -31.03 15.01
CA ILE A 84 -26.67 -32.23 15.03
C ILE A 84 -26.04 -33.30 15.93
N GLY A 85 -24.73 -33.51 15.83
CA GLY A 85 -24.00 -34.45 16.69
C GLY A 85 -24.14 -34.14 18.18
N MET A 86 -24.01 -32.86 18.57
CA MET A 86 -24.16 -32.45 19.96
C MET A 86 -25.58 -32.67 20.49
N SER A 87 -26.62 -32.33 19.72
CA SER A 87 -28.01 -32.55 20.14
C SER A 87 -28.35 -34.05 20.32
N GLY A 88 -27.83 -34.91 19.44
CA GLY A 88 -27.97 -36.37 19.55
C GLY A 88 -27.30 -36.93 20.80
N VAL A 89 -26.07 -36.50 21.12
CA VAL A 89 -25.34 -36.94 22.33
C VAL A 89 -26.03 -36.50 23.62
N VAL A 90 -26.55 -35.25 23.65
CA VAL A 90 -27.28 -34.75 24.82
C VAL A 90 -28.58 -35.54 25.04
N PHE A 91 -29.32 -35.84 23.96
CA PHE A 91 -30.54 -36.64 24.06
C PHE A 91 -30.24 -38.06 24.54
N PHE A 92 -29.25 -38.74 23.95
CA PHE A 92 -28.83 -40.09 24.40
C PHE A 92 -28.34 -40.11 25.84
N ARG A 93 -27.59 -39.09 26.28
CA ARG A 93 -27.17 -38.95 27.69
C ARG A 93 -28.38 -38.77 28.61
N LYS A 94 -29.38 -37.99 28.21
CA LYS A 94 -30.60 -37.76 28.99
C LYS A 94 -31.44 -39.04 29.09
N VAL A 95 -31.55 -39.80 28.01
CA VAL A 95 -32.23 -41.10 27.96
C VAL A 95 -31.53 -42.12 28.85
N LYS A 96 -30.20 -42.31 28.74
CA LYS A 96 -29.45 -43.22 29.63
C LYS A 96 -29.58 -42.88 31.11
N ARG A 97 -29.73 -41.61 31.46
CA ARG A 97 -29.92 -41.17 32.85
C ARG A 97 -31.32 -41.51 33.40
N LYS A 98 -32.29 -41.78 32.53
CA LYS A 98 -33.67 -42.14 32.90
C LYS A 98 -33.89 -43.66 33.05
N TYR A 99 -32.95 -44.46 32.54
CA TYR A 99 -32.95 -45.94 32.62
C TYR A 99 -31.96 -46.48 33.67
N ARG A 100 -31.40 -45.62 34.53
CA ARG A 100 -30.58 -46.00 35.68
C ARG A 100 -31.28 -45.58 36.97
#